data_AF-A0A834YVL8-F1
#
_entry.id   AF-A0A834YVL8-F1
#
_cell.length_a   1.000
_cell.length_b   1.000
_cell.length_c   1.000
_cell.angle_alpha   90.00
_cell.angle_beta   90.00
_cell.angle_gamma   90.00
#
_symmetry.space_group_name_H-M   'P 1'
#
loop_
_entity.id
_entity.type
_entity.pdbx_description
1 polymer ?
#
loop_
_entity_poly.entity_id
_entity_poly.type
_entity_poly.pdbx_seq_one_letter_code
_entity_poly.pdbx_strand_id
1 'polypeptide(L)'
;MEWLWTIVELFVVVALVLMTGLLAAIIFEAFRRRCNHTHEETHAIFEDPKSLKQVPCPCIFDPAEKYISLIIPAFNEEHRLPGAIDETMNYLQQRAAKDKSFSYEVVIVDDGSADGTTRIAFDFVRKYTIDNVRVILLGRNHGKGEAIRKGMLHSRGELLLMLDADGATKVNDLEKLENQMCAVYRKELQLGDTVHSDSSSRISDIPIAAFGSRAHLEEKALATRKWYRNFLMKGFHVVVLLTAGPGIRDSQCGFKMFTRAAARKLFTNIRLKRWCFDVELVYLCKRFGIPMIETSVNWSEIPGSKVNLLSIPNMLWELALMSVGYRSHMWKIRN
;
A
#
# COMPACT_ATOMS: atom_id res chain seq x y z
N MET A 1 31.17 -58.76 -21.40
CA MET A 1 29.86 -58.81 -20.72
C MET A 1 29.76 -57.75 -19.63
N GLU A 2 30.75 -57.63 -18.74
CA GLU A 2 30.76 -56.61 -17.67
C GLU A 2 30.66 -55.16 -18.16
N TRP A 3 31.37 -54.79 -19.23
CA TRP A 3 31.30 -53.45 -19.82
C TRP A 3 29.89 -53.03 -20.28
N LEU A 4 29.07 -53.97 -20.77
CA LEU A 4 27.67 -53.70 -21.14
C LEU A 4 26.82 -53.39 -19.91
N TRP A 5 27.05 -54.08 -18.79
CA TRP A 5 26.38 -53.81 -17.52
C TRP A 5 26.76 -52.45 -16.95
N THR A 6 28.05 -52.08 -17.01
CA THR A 6 28.52 -50.76 -16.59
C THR A 6 27.87 -49.62 -17.41
N ILE A 7 27.71 -49.83 -18.72
CA ILE A 7 27.00 -48.87 -19.58
C ILE A 7 25.52 -48.76 -19.18
N VAL A 8 24.83 -49.87 -18.96
CA VAL A 8 23.43 -49.89 -18.56
C VAL A 8 23.25 -49.19 -17.19
N GLU A 9 24.11 -49.47 -16.21
CA GLU A 9 24.10 -48.80 -14.91
C GLU A 9 24.30 -47.28 -15.06
N LEU A 10 25.25 -46.84 -15.88
CA LEU A 10 25.46 -45.42 -16.15
C LEU A 10 24.22 -44.76 -16.76
N PHE A 11 23.57 -45.41 -17.73
CA PHE A 11 22.33 -44.91 -18.33
C PHE A 11 21.19 -44.82 -17.30
N VAL A 12 21.05 -45.82 -16.43
CA VAL A 12 20.03 -45.81 -15.36
C VAL A 12 20.30 -44.68 -14.37
N VAL A 13 21.56 -44.47 -13.95
CA VAL A 13 21.94 -43.37 -13.05
C VAL A 13 21.67 -42.02 -13.71
N VAL A 14 22.07 -41.82 -14.97
CA VAL A 14 21.80 -40.58 -15.71
C VAL A 14 20.30 -40.35 -15.84
N ALA A 15 19.52 -41.38 -16.18
CA ALA A 15 18.06 -41.30 -16.26
C ALA A 15 17.43 -40.91 -14.91
N LEU A 16 17.90 -41.49 -13.79
CA LEU A 16 17.44 -41.16 -12.44
C LEU A 16 17.77 -39.71 -12.06
N VAL A 17 18.98 -39.23 -12.37
CA VAL A 17 19.38 -37.83 -12.13
C VAL A 17 18.52 -36.87 -12.95
N LEU A 18 18.28 -37.17 -14.23
CA LEU A 18 17.41 -36.35 -15.08
C LEU A 18 15.96 -36.35 -14.60
N MET A 19 15.43 -37.51 -14.20
CA MET A 19 14.06 -37.64 -13.69
C MET A 19 13.86 -36.92 -12.35
N THR A 20 14.82 -37.04 -11.42
CA THR A 20 14.79 -36.33 -10.13
C THR A 20 14.95 -34.83 -10.32
N GLY A 21 15.85 -34.39 -11.22
CA GLY A 21 15.99 -32.98 -11.59
C GLY A 21 14.71 -32.40 -12.21
N LEU A 22 14.05 -33.14 -13.11
CA LEU A 22 12.78 -32.74 -13.71
C LEU A 22 11.66 -32.68 -12.66
N LEU A 23 11.54 -33.68 -11.79
CA LEU A 23 10.56 -33.70 -10.71
C LEU A 23 10.77 -32.52 -9.74
N ALA A 24 12.02 -32.25 -9.35
CA ALA A 24 12.36 -31.10 -8.52
C ALA A 24 12.01 -29.77 -9.21
N ALA A 25 12.26 -29.64 -10.52
CA ALA A 25 11.88 -28.47 -11.30
C ALA A 25 10.37 -28.29 -11.39
N ILE A 26 9.60 -29.38 -11.57
CA ILE A 26 8.13 -29.35 -11.58
C ILE A 26 7.60 -28.95 -10.20
N ILE A 27 8.11 -29.54 -9.12
CA ILE A 27 7.72 -29.22 -7.74
C ILE A 27 8.05 -27.75 -7.44
N PHE A 28 9.26 -27.30 -7.81
CA PHE A 28 9.67 -25.92 -7.63
C PHE A 28 8.80 -24.95 -8.45
N GLU A 29 8.46 -25.28 -9.69
CA GLU A 29 7.58 -24.45 -10.54
C GLU A 29 6.16 -24.41 -9.99
N ALA A 30 5.62 -25.54 -9.54
CA ALA A 30 4.31 -25.61 -8.91
C ALA A 30 4.28 -24.80 -7.60
N PHE A 31 5.31 -24.93 -6.78
CA PHE A 31 5.50 -24.12 -5.58
C PHE A 31 5.61 -22.64 -5.93
N ARG A 32 6.43 -22.29 -6.93
CA ARG A 32 6.59 -20.91 -7.42
C ARG A 32 5.26 -20.31 -7.86
N ARG A 33 4.48 -21.04 -8.65
CA ARG A 33 3.15 -20.59 -9.11
C ARG A 33 2.19 -20.39 -7.95
N ARG A 34 2.14 -21.33 -7.00
CA ARG A 34 1.29 -21.24 -5.81
C ARG A 34 1.69 -20.08 -4.89
N CYS A 35 2.98 -19.81 -4.77
CA CYS A 35 3.55 -18.76 -3.93
C CYS A 35 3.83 -17.45 -4.69
N ASN A 36 3.33 -17.27 -5.92
CA ASN A 36 3.53 -16.04 -6.69
C ASN A 36 2.75 -14.85 -6.09
N HIS A 37 1.83 -15.11 -5.16
CA HIS A 37 1.05 -14.09 -4.43
C HIS A 37 0.42 -13.02 -5.34
N THR A 38 0.10 -13.41 -6.59
CA THR A 38 -0.53 -12.50 -7.55
C THR A 38 -1.93 -12.13 -7.08
N HIS A 39 -2.33 -10.90 -7.38
CA HIS A 39 -3.68 -10.44 -7.13
C HIS A 39 -4.63 -11.03 -8.18
N GLU A 40 -5.78 -11.50 -7.76
CA GLU A 40 -6.88 -11.81 -8.67
C GLU A 40 -7.49 -10.48 -9.13
N GLU A 41 -7.50 -10.22 -10.43
CA GLU A 41 -8.14 -9.02 -10.98
C GLU A 41 -9.66 -9.21 -11.02
N THR A 42 -10.32 -8.96 -9.89
CA THR A 42 -11.74 -8.63 -9.90
C THR A 42 -11.91 -7.19 -10.36
N HIS A 43 -12.82 -6.97 -11.32
CA HIS A 43 -13.23 -5.62 -11.71
C HIS A 43 -13.82 -4.92 -10.48
N ALA A 44 -13.16 -3.85 -10.02
CA ALA A 44 -13.81 -2.94 -9.11
C ALA A 44 -15.00 -2.34 -9.86
N ILE A 45 -16.13 -2.19 -9.18
CA ILE A 45 -17.32 -1.53 -9.71
C ILE A 45 -17.68 -0.43 -8.72
N PHE A 46 -17.82 0.80 -9.20
CA PHE A 46 -18.46 1.85 -8.43
C PHE A 46 -19.97 1.76 -8.65
N GLU A 47 -20.72 1.71 -7.57
CA GLU A 47 -22.17 1.83 -7.62
C GLU A 47 -22.57 3.23 -7.14
N ASP A 48 -23.29 3.97 -7.97
CA ASP A 48 -23.91 5.22 -7.53
C ASP A 48 -25.16 4.90 -6.70
N PRO A 49 -25.16 5.17 -5.38
CA PRO A 49 -26.29 4.83 -4.52
C PRO A 49 -27.54 5.67 -4.79
N LYS A 50 -27.48 6.69 -5.66
CA LYS A 50 -28.67 7.48 -6.09
C LYS A 50 -29.26 6.98 -7.40
N SER A 51 -28.43 6.62 -8.38
CA SER A 51 -28.91 6.20 -9.71
C SER A 51 -28.91 4.68 -9.94
N LEU A 52 -28.27 3.91 -9.05
CA LEU A 52 -28.00 2.46 -9.18
C LEU A 52 -27.27 2.11 -10.48
N LYS A 53 -26.67 3.09 -11.16
CA LYS A 53 -25.85 2.87 -12.34
C LYS A 53 -24.45 2.46 -11.91
N GLN A 54 -23.92 1.44 -12.59
CA GLN A 54 -22.50 1.13 -12.51
C GLN A 54 -21.72 2.23 -13.23
N VAL A 55 -20.75 2.82 -12.53
CA VAL A 55 -19.83 3.82 -13.10
C VAL A 55 -18.49 3.13 -13.35
N PRO A 56 -17.87 3.32 -14.54
CA PRO A 56 -16.55 2.76 -14.81
C PRO A 56 -15.56 3.18 -13.73
N CYS A 57 -14.79 2.23 -13.20
CA CYS A 57 -13.70 2.58 -12.30
C CYS A 57 -12.59 3.24 -13.11
N PRO A 58 -12.20 4.50 -12.80
CA PRO A 58 -11.01 5.08 -13.40
C PRO A 58 -9.80 4.20 -13.09
N CYS A 59 -8.82 4.33 -13.94
CA CYS A 59 -7.56 3.64 -13.83
C CYS A 59 -6.47 4.61 -13.39
N ILE A 60 -5.57 4.17 -12.52
CA ILE A 60 -4.40 4.96 -12.14
C ILE A 60 -3.56 5.35 -13.37
N PHE A 61 -3.65 4.60 -14.47
CA PHE A 61 -2.97 4.87 -15.74
C PHE A 61 -3.63 5.96 -16.59
N ASP A 62 -4.87 6.33 -16.29
CA ASP A 62 -5.53 7.47 -16.92
C ASP A 62 -4.94 8.81 -16.42
N PRO A 63 -5.07 9.91 -17.19
CA PRO A 63 -4.74 11.25 -16.73
C PRO A 63 -5.42 11.58 -15.39
N ALA A 64 -4.76 12.38 -14.55
CA ALA A 64 -5.36 12.82 -13.30
C ALA A 64 -6.53 13.78 -13.57
N GLU A 65 -7.64 13.60 -12.84
CA GLU A 65 -8.83 14.47 -12.88
C GLU A 65 -8.97 15.30 -11.59
N LYS A 66 -8.30 14.87 -10.52
CA LYS A 66 -8.33 15.52 -9.20
C LYS A 66 -6.92 15.89 -8.79
N TYR A 67 -6.79 16.91 -7.96
CA TYR A 67 -5.51 17.24 -7.34
C TYR A 67 -5.08 16.13 -6.35
N ILE A 68 -5.99 15.67 -5.49
CA ILE A 68 -5.68 14.61 -4.51
C ILE A 68 -6.79 13.57 -4.36
N SER A 69 -6.40 12.29 -4.23
CA SER A 69 -7.28 11.21 -3.80
C SER A 69 -6.90 10.74 -2.40
N LEU A 70 -7.88 10.63 -1.50
CA LEU A 70 -7.68 10.08 -0.16
C LEU A 70 -8.27 8.66 -0.12
N ILE A 71 -7.41 7.67 0.09
CA ILE A 71 -7.75 6.25 0.09
C ILE A 71 -7.89 5.79 1.55
N ILE A 72 -9.09 5.35 1.92
CA ILE A 72 -9.43 4.97 3.28
C ILE A 72 -9.91 3.50 3.30
N PRO A 73 -9.09 2.56 3.80
CA PRO A 73 -9.49 1.17 3.91
C PRO A 73 -10.40 0.98 5.13
N ALA A 74 -11.49 0.26 4.97
CA ALA A 74 -12.47 0.00 6.02
C ALA A 74 -12.76 -1.50 6.14
N PHE A 75 -12.66 -2.03 7.36
CA PHE A 75 -13.10 -3.38 7.70
C PHE A 75 -13.68 -3.43 9.11
N ASN A 76 -15.00 -3.57 9.21
CA ASN A 76 -15.74 -3.52 10.46
C ASN A 76 -15.43 -2.24 11.27
N GLU A 77 -15.70 -1.09 10.66
CA GLU A 77 -15.39 0.26 11.11
C GLU A 77 -16.66 1.10 11.37
N GLU A 78 -17.84 0.50 11.55
CA GLU A 78 -19.11 1.23 11.61
C GLU A 78 -19.14 2.37 12.65
N HIS A 79 -18.39 2.23 13.74
CA HIS A 79 -18.31 3.24 14.80
C HIS A 79 -17.20 4.27 14.60
N ARG A 80 -16.14 3.95 13.86
CA ARG A 80 -14.95 4.82 13.73
C ARG A 80 -14.94 5.60 12.42
N LEU A 81 -15.43 4.99 11.35
CA LEU A 81 -15.50 5.57 10.01
C LEU A 81 -16.24 6.93 9.99
N PRO A 82 -17.41 7.12 10.66
CA PRO A 82 -18.13 8.39 10.57
C PRO A 82 -17.32 9.60 11.00
N GLY A 83 -16.68 9.52 12.18
CA GLY A 83 -15.88 10.62 12.72
C GLY A 83 -14.66 10.93 11.86
N ALA A 84 -13.97 9.89 11.37
CA ALA A 84 -12.81 10.05 10.50
C ALA A 84 -13.17 10.72 9.16
N ILE A 85 -14.27 10.31 8.54
CA ILE A 85 -14.73 10.88 7.26
C ILE A 85 -15.25 12.30 7.44
N ASP A 86 -16.03 12.59 8.49
CA ASP A 86 -16.50 13.96 8.72
C ASP A 86 -15.33 14.93 9.02
N GLU A 87 -14.33 14.53 9.81
CA GLU A 87 -13.10 15.32 10.01
C GLU A 87 -12.40 15.59 8.67
N THR A 88 -12.22 14.55 7.86
CA THR A 88 -11.58 14.61 6.54
C THR A 88 -12.32 15.54 5.59
N MET A 89 -13.65 15.38 5.48
CA MET A 89 -14.47 16.16 4.57
C MET A 89 -14.53 17.63 4.98
N ASN A 90 -14.61 17.93 6.29
CA ASN A 90 -14.55 19.30 6.78
C ASN A 90 -13.24 20.00 6.38
N TYR A 91 -12.10 19.34 6.53
CA TYR A 91 -10.80 19.88 6.10
C TYR A 91 -10.76 20.11 4.59
N LEU A 92 -11.15 19.12 3.79
CA LEU A 92 -11.10 19.20 2.32
C LEU A 92 -12.03 20.27 1.76
N GLN A 93 -13.25 20.40 2.28
CA GLN A 93 -14.20 21.45 1.89
C GLN A 93 -13.69 22.84 2.24
N GLN A 94 -13.08 23.02 3.43
CA GLN A 94 -12.48 24.29 3.81
C GLN A 94 -11.31 24.67 2.89
N ARG A 95 -10.47 23.70 2.50
CA ARG A 95 -9.36 23.93 1.56
C ARG A 95 -9.87 24.28 0.16
N ALA A 96 -10.84 23.54 -0.38
CA ALA A 96 -11.46 23.82 -1.67
C ALA A 96 -12.22 25.16 -1.71
N ALA A 97 -12.76 25.61 -0.56
CA ALA A 97 -13.37 26.92 -0.45
C ALA A 97 -12.33 28.05 -0.55
N LYS A 98 -11.13 27.85 -0.02
CA LYS A 98 -10.01 28.81 -0.04
C LYS A 98 -9.25 28.83 -1.38
N ASP A 99 -9.09 27.66 -2.01
CA ASP A 99 -8.38 27.49 -3.27
C ASP A 99 -9.28 26.79 -4.29
N LYS A 100 -9.69 27.53 -5.34
CA LYS A 100 -10.55 27.02 -6.41
C LYS A 100 -9.87 26.00 -7.32
N SER A 101 -8.54 25.96 -7.33
CA SER A 101 -7.78 24.95 -8.08
C SER A 101 -7.69 23.61 -7.34
N PHE A 102 -7.92 23.61 -6.03
CA PHE A 102 -7.89 22.41 -5.22
C PHE A 102 -9.14 21.56 -5.44
N SER A 103 -8.94 20.40 -6.05
CA SER A 103 -9.96 19.39 -6.26
C SER A 103 -9.58 18.08 -5.58
N TYR A 104 -10.55 17.39 -5.00
CA TYR A 104 -10.26 16.21 -4.21
C TYR A 104 -11.28 15.10 -4.45
N GLU A 105 -10.93 13.91 -4.01
CA GLU A 105 -11.88 12.83 -3.79
C GLU A 105 -11.47 11.97 -2.59
N VAL A 106 -12.45 11.29 -2.00
CA VAL A 106 -12.28 10.29 -0.96
C VAL A 106 -12.77 8.96 -1.51
N VAL A 107 -11.89 7.95 -1.48
CA VAL A 107 -12.18 6.58 -1.92
C VAL A 107 -12.18 5.69 -0.69
N ILE A 108 -13.37 5.33 -0.23
CA ILE A 108 -13.56 4.37 0.86
C ILE A 108 -13.50 2.97 0.25
N VAL A 109 -12.64 2.11 0.77
CA VAL A 109 -12.51 0.72 0.29
C VAL A 109 -12.97 -0.23 1.38
N ASP A 110 -14.16 -0.79 1.21
CA ASP A 110 -14.73 -1.78 2.12
C ASP A 110 -14.18 -3.17 1.80
N ASP A 111 -13.37 -3.70 2.71
CA ASP A 111 -12.70 -5.01 2.62
C ASP A 111 -13.64 -6.14 3.08
N GLY A 112 -14.89 -6.12 2.63
CA GLY A 112 -15.90 -7.12 2.95
C GLY A 112 -16.34 -7.12 4.41
N SER A 113 -16.72 -5.96 4.94
CA SER A 113 -17.25 -5.83 6.30
C SER A 113 -18.53 -6.65 6.51
N ALA A 114 -18.73 -7.11 7.74
CA ALA A 114 -19.93 -7.84 8.19
C ALA A 114 -20.87 -6.99 9.06
N ASP A 115 -20.45 -5.77 9.42
CA ASP A 115 -21.21 -4.81 10.21
C ASP A 115 -21.86 -3.72 9.32
N GLY A 116 -22.30 -2.60 9.92
CA GLY A 116 -22.92 -1.48 9.20
C GLY A 116 -21.97 -0.63 8.35
N THR A 117 -20.67 -0.96 8.24
CA THR A 117 -19.65 -0.14 7.55
C THR A 117 -20.05 0.19 6.11
N THR A 118 -20.50 -0.80 5.34
CA THR A 118 -20.88 -0.61 3.93
C THR A 118 -22.02 0.40 3.79
N ARG A 119 -23.05 0.29 4.63
CA ARG A 119 -24.20 1.22 4.64
C ARG A 119 -23.74 2.65 4.91
N ILE A 120 -22.91 2.82 5.94
CA ILE A 120 -22.37 4.12 6.35
C ILE A 120 -21.52 4.74 5.22
N ALA A 121 -20.69 3.94 4.56
CA ALA A 121 -19.88 4.41 3.43
C ALA A 121 -20.76 4.95 2.29
N PHE A 122 -21.86 4.26 1.96
CA PHE A 122 -22.82 4.74 0.95
C PHE A 122 -23.60 5.99 1.38
N ASP A 123 -23.89 6.15 2.67
CA ASP A 123 -24.52 7.37 3.18
C ASP A 123 -23.61 8.60 2.96
N PHE A 124 -22.29 8.45 3.06
CA PHE A 124 -21.34 9.51 2.72
C PHE A 124 -21.33 9.87 1.23
N VAL A 125 -21.44 8.90 0.33
CA VAL A 125 -21.59 9.16 -1.11
C VAL A 125 -22.86 9.96 -1.38
N ARG A 126 -23.97 9.61 -0.70
CA ARG A 126 -25.24 10.34 -0.81
C ARG A 126 -25.12 11.79 -0.34
N LYS A 127 -24.40 12.02 0.77
CA LYS A 127 -24.15 13.32 1.40
C LYS A 127 -23.27 14.23 0.54
N TYR A 128 -22.18 13.71 -0.03
CA TYR A 128 -21.12 14.53 -0.64
C TYR A 128 -20.99 14.42 -2.18
N THR A 129 -21.85 13.64 -2.83
CA THR A 129 -21.84 13.28 -4.27
C THR A 129 -20.76 12.27 -4.67
N ILE A 130 -21.04 11.51 -5.73
CA ILE A 130 -20.13 10.50 -6.28
C ILE A 130 -18.82 11.09 -6.82
N ASP A 131 -18.80 12.38 -7.15
CA ASP A 131 -17.58 13.02 -7.63
C ASP A 131 -16.57 13.29 -6.50
N ASN A 132 -17.03 13.46 -5.26
CA ASN A 132 -16.15 13.73 -4.11
C ASN A 132 -15.96 12.51 -3.21
N VAL A 133 -16.94 11.61 -3.12
CA VAL A 133 -16.84 10.40 -2.28
C VAL A 133 -17.28 9.19 -3.08
N ARG A 134 -16.45 8.14 -3.06
CA ARG A 134 -16.68 6.89 -3.78
C ARG A 134 -16.40 5.69 -2.89
N VAL A 135 -17.06 4.57 -3.17
CA VAL A 135 -16.91 3.33 -2.41
C VAL A 135 -16.52 2.18 -3.34
N ILE A 136 -15.46 1.47 -2.98
CA ILE A 136 -15.07 0.20 -3.62
C ILE A 136 -15.41 -0.93 -2.67
N LEU A 137 -16.19 -1.91 -3.14
CA LEU A 137 -16.51 -3.12 -2.38
C LEU A 137 -15.63 -4.28 -2.85
N LEU A 138 -14.88 -4.89 -1.92
CA LEU A 138 -14.08 -6.08 -2.24
C LEU A 138 -14.87 -7.39 -2.09
N GLY A 139 -16.04 -7.35 -1.45
CA GLY A 139 -16.95 -8.49 -1.28
C GLY A 139 -16.52 -9.54 -0.25
N ARG A 140 -15.22 -9.64 0.07
CA ARG A 140 -14.67 -10.44 1.16
C ARG A 140 -13.41 -9.78 1.72
N ASN A 141 -13.03 -10.16 2.94
CA ASN A 141 -11.79 -9.68 3.56
C ASN A 141 -10.55 -10.30 2.90
N HIS A 142 -9.82 -9.46 2.15
CA HIS A 142 -8.53 -9.78 1.57
C HIS A 142 -7.36 -9.29 2.45
N GLY A 143 -7.59 -8.21 3.20
CA GLY A 143 -6.62 -7.54 4.05
C GLY A 143 -6.37 -6.09 3.62
N LYS A 144 -5.85 -5.30 4.58
CA LYS A 144 -5.60 -3.86 4.41
C LYS A 144 -4.75 -3.53 3.17
N GLY A 145 -3.69 -4.29 2.91
CA GLY A 145 -2.84 -4.11 1.73
C GLY A 145 -3.60 -4.24 0.41
N GLU A 146 -4.54 -5.19 0.29
CA GLU A 146 -5.41 -5.28 -0.89
C GLU A 146 -6.36 -4.09 -1.02
N ALA A 147 -7.01 -3.71 0.09
CA ALA A 147 -7.93 -2.57 0.11
C ALA A 147 -7.23 -1.29 -0.35
N ILE A 148 -6.03 -1.01 0.19
CA ILE A 148 -5.20 0.11 -0.25
C ILE A 148 -4.80 -0.04 -1.71
N ARG A 149 -4.34 -1.22 -2.14
CA ARG A 149 -3.97 -1.47 -3.53
C ARG A 149 -5.09 -1.08 -4.48
N LYS A 150 -6.29 -1.60 -4.24
CA LYS A 150 -7.47 -1.36 -5.07
C LYS A 150 -7.86 0.11 -5.07
N GLY A 151 -7.87 0.76 -3.91
CA GLY A 151 -8.12 2.20 -3.81
C GLY A 151 -7.11 3.03 -4.61
N MET A 152 -5.82 2.72 -4.48
CA MET A 152 -4.74 3.41 -5.20
C MET A 152 -4.83 3.21 -6.71
N LEU A 153 -5.09 1.99 -7.18
CA LEU A 153 -5.19 1.67 -8.61
C LEU A 153 -6.45 2.26 -9.28
N HIS A 154 -7.47 2.65 -8.50
CA HIS A 154 -8.72 3.22 -8.99
C HIS A 154 -8.95 4.69 -8.57
N SER A 155 -7.86 5.40 -8.28
CA SER A 155 -7.86 6.81 -7.87
C SER A 155 -7.56 7.77 -9.04
N ARG A 156 -8.14 8.98 -8.97
CA ARG A 156 -8.05 10.04 -9.99
C ARG A 156 -7.06 11.17 -9.67
N GLY A 157 -6.46 11.16 -8.48
CA GLY A 157 -5.59 12.21 -7.96
C GLY A 157 -4.21 12.28 -8.62
N GLU A 158 -3.66 13.48 -8.73
CA GLU A 158 -2.23 13.71 -8.98
C GLU A 158 -1.39 13.22 -7.80
N LEU A 159 -1.89 13.48 -6.58
CA LEU A 159 -1.40 12.96 -5.32
C LEU A 159 -2.39 11.93 -4.76
N LEU A 160 -1.87 10.90 -4.11
CA LEU A 160 -2.65 9.84 -3.51
C LEU A 160 -2.24 9.69 -2.04
N LEU A 161 -3.15 9.97 -1.13
CA LEU A 161 -2.93 9.85 0.31
C LEU A 161 -3.66 8.63 0.85
N MET A 162 -2.93 7.74 1.50
CA MET A 162 -3.50 6.72 2.38
C MET A 162 -3.80 7.33 3.75
N LEU A 163 -4.99 7.05 4.29
CA LEU A 163 -5.41 7.42 5.64
C LEU A 163 -6.21 6.28 6.28
N ASP A 164 -5.96 5.99 7.56
CA ASP A 164 -6.72 4.97 8.31
C ASP A 164 -8.16 5.44 8.62
N ALA A 165 -9.11 4.50 8.59
CA ALA A 165 -10.54 4.77 8.84
C ALA A 165 -10.87 5.12 10.31
N ASP A 166 -9.89 5.11 11.22
CA ASP A 166 -10.11 5.34 12.64
C ASP A 166 -9.85 6.77 13.11
N GLY A 167 -9.36 7.64 12.23
CA GLY A 167 -9.06 9.03 12.56
C GLY A 167 -7.88 9.19 13.52
N ALA A 168 -7.04 8.16 13.68
CA ALA A 168 -5.89 8.20 14.58
C ALA A 168 -4.84 9.23 14.14
N THR A 169 -4.67 9.44 12.83
CA THR A 169 -3.81 10.51 12.28
C THR A 169 -4.66 11.68 11.83
N LYS A 170 -4.26 12.90 12.19
CA LYS A 170 -5.01 14.11 11.83
C LYS A 170 -4.82 14.48 10.36
N VAL A 171 -5.93 14.69 9.65
CA VAL A 171 -5.93 15.04 8.22
C VAL A 171 -5.17 16.35 7.95
N ASN A 172 -5.12 17.27 8.92
CA ASN A 172 -4.40 18.53 8.81
C ASN A 172 -2.89 18.36 8.54
N ASP A 173 -2.30 17.21 8.86
CA ASP A 173 -0.89 16.94 8.57
C ASP A 173 -0.63 16.58 7.10
N LEU A 174 -1.68 16.49 6.27
CA LEU A 174 -1.57 16.30 4.82
C LEU A 174 -0.65 17.34 4.19
N GLU A 175 -0.79 18.61 4.57
CA GLU A 175 0.05 19.72 4.08
C GLU A 175 1.52 19.52 4.41
N LYS A 176 1.86 18.84 5.52
CA LYS A 176 3.26 18.58 5.87
C LYS A 176 3.90 17.65 4.85
N LEU A 177 3.22 16.54 4.51
CA LEU A 177 3.70 15.58 3.51
C LEU A 177 3.76 16.24 2.13
N GLU A 178 2.70 16.95 1.75
CA GLU A 178 2.59 17.67 0.47
C GLU A 178 3.73 18.68 0.28
N ASN A 179 4.02 19.50 1.31
CA ASN A 179 5.09 20.49 1.26
C ASN A 179 6.47 19.84 1.10
N GLN A 180 6.72 18.73 1.78
CA GLN A 180 7.99 18.01 1.64
C GLN A 180 8.14 17.37 0.25
N MET A 181 7.05 16.81 -0.30
CA MET A 181 7.06 16.27 -1.66
C MET A 181 7.31 17.36 -2.70
N CYS A 182 6.66 18.52 -2.54
CA CYS A 182 6.93 19.70 -3.39
C CYS A 182 8.40 20.15 -3.31
N ALA A 183 9.01 20.10 -2.12
CA ALA A 183 10.42 20.46 -1.96
C ALA A 183 11.36 19.49 -2.70
N VAL A 184 11.11 18.18 -2.61
CA VAL A 184 11.87 17.16 -3.36
C VAL A 184 11.66 17.33 -4.85
N TYR A 185 10.41 17.50 -5.30
CA TYR A 185 10.07 17.74 -6.70
C TYR A 185 10.82 18.95 -7.28
N ARG A 186 10.85 20.10 -6.58
CA ARG A 186 11.61 21.28 -7.00
C ARG A 186 13.11 21.01 -7.12
N LYS A 187 13.67 20.20 -6.23
CA LYS A 187 15.08 19.80 -6.27
C LYS A 187 15.40 18.91 -7.46
N GLU A 188 14.51 17.96 -7.77
CA GLU A 188 14.64 17.07 -8.94
C GLU A 188 14.61 17.87 -10.26
N LEU A 189 13.73 18.88 -10.37
CA LEU A 189 13.70 19.77 -11.53
C LEU A 189 15.03 20.52 -11.73
N GLN A 190 15.57 21.09 -10.66
CA GLN A 190 16.84 21.82 -10.70
C GLN A 190 18.03 20.94 -11.11
N LEU A 191 18.00 19.65 -10.76
CA LEU A 191 19.02 18.67 -11.16
C LEU A 191 18.84 18.22 -12.62
N GLY A 192 17.59 18.08 -13.09
CA GLY A 192 17.23 17.63 -14.43
C GLY A 192 17.44 18.66 -15.55
N ASP A 193 17.41 19.96 -15.24
CA ASP A 193 17.55 21.07 -16.20
C ASP A 193 18.94 21.15 -16.90
N THR A 194 19.86 20.21 -16.65
CA THR A 194 21.08 20.06 -17.47
C THR A 194 20.87 19.25 -18.76
N VAL A 195 19.72 18.57 -18.95
CA VAL A 195 19.41 17.81 -20.17
C VAL A 195 17.93 18.01 -20.56
N HIS A 196 17.69 18.92 -21.51
CA HIS A 196 16.41 19.21 -22.19
C HIS A 196 15.24 19.71 -21.32
N SER A 197 15.01 21.03 -21.36
CA SER A 197 13.83 21.68 -20.79
C SER A 197 12.56 21.33 -21.57
N ASP A 198 11.75 20.42 -21.05
CA ASP A 198 10.34 20.35 -21.41
C ASP A 198 9.54 20.92 -20.23
N SER A 199 9.09 22.17 -20.37
CA SER A 199 8.59 23.04 -19.29
C SER A 199 7.21 22.64 -18.71
N SER A 200 6.81 21.37 -18.79
CA SER A 200 5.49 20.86 -18.39
C SER A 200 5.51 19.60 -17.52
N SER A 201 6.63 19.24 -16.90
CA SER A 201 6.64 18.08 -16.00
C SER A 201 5.78 18.37 -14.76
N ARG A 202 4.70 17.61 -14.51
CA ARG A 202 3.89 17.77 -13.30
C ARG A 202 4.47 16.96 -12.14
N ILE A 203 4.14 17.34 -10.90
CA ILE A 203 4.53 16.54 -9.72
C ILE A 203 4.01 15.11 -9.80
N SER A 204 2.85 14.89 -10.44
CA SER A 204 2.27 13.58 -10.69
C SER A 204 3.16 12.64 -11.51
N ASP A 205 4.06 13.19 -12.33
CA ASP A 205 4.85 12.43 -13.31
C ASP A 205 6.20 11.96 -12.72
N ILE A 206 6.65 12.58 -11.64
CA ILE A 206 7.90 12.24 -10.95
C ILE A 206 7.60 11.31 -9.77
N PRO A 207 8.16 10.09 -9.72
CA PRO A 207 7.93 9.17 -8.62
C PRO A 207 8.53 9.70 -7.30
N ILE A 208 7.67 10.08 -6.35
CA ILE A 208 8.03 10.45 -4.97
C ILE A 208 7.04 9.79 -3.99
N ALA A 209 7.55 9.36 -2.82
CA ALA A 209 6.76 8.83 -1.72
C ALA A 209 7.08 9.54 -0.39
N ALA A 210 6.05 9.88 0.39
CA ALA A 210 6.18 10.47 1.71
C ALA A 210 5.44 9.61 2.75
N PHE A 211 6.11 9.37 3.87
CA PHE A 211 5.67 8.53 4.98
C PHE A 211 5.47 9.40 6.21
N GLY A 212 4.25 9.42 6.75
CA GLY A 212 4.00 9.93 8.08
C GLY A 212 4.71 9.06 9.12
N SER A 213 5.13 9.68 10.23
CA SER A 213 5.93 9.00 11.25
C SER A 213 5.51 9.39 12.65
N ARG A 214 5.32 8.35 13.48
CA ARG A 214 5.05 8.44 14.91
C ARG A 214 6.33 8.21 15.73
N ALA A 215 7.50 8.11 15.10
CA ALA A 215 8.76 7.81 15.79
C ALA A 215 9.09 8.82 16.91
N HIS A 216 8.68 10.09 16.75
CA HIS A 216 8.83 11.13 17.78
C HIS A 216 7.94 10.90 19.03
N LEU A 217 6.91 10.05 18.95
CA LEU A 217 6.06 9.66 20.06
C LEU A 217 6.57 8.39 20.76
N GLU A 218 7.54 7.69 20.17
CA GLU A 218 8.07 6.42 20.66
C GLU A 218 8.66 6.58 22.06
N GLU A 219 9.40 7.65 22.34
CA GLU A 219 10.01 7.91 23.65
C GLU A 219 8.96 7.99 24.77
N LYS A 220 7.86 8.72 24.54
CA LYS A 220 6.75 8.84 25.49
C LYS A 220 6.01 7.51 25.69
N ALA A 221 5.87 6.72 24.62
CA ALA A 221 5.24 5.41 24.67
C ALA A 221 6.11 4.35 25.36
N LEU A 222 7.43 4.38 25.17
CA LEU A 222 8.39 3.45 25.78
C LEU A 222 8.40 3.57 27.31
N ALA A 223 8.20 4.78 27.84
CA ALA A 223 8.17 5.05 29.27
C ALA A 223 6.92 4.48 29.99
N THR A 224 5.84 4.23 29.27
CA THR A 224 4.54 3.84 29.84
C THR A 224 4.15 2.39 29.55
N ARG A 225 4.75 1.75 28.55
CA ARG A 225 4.37 0.40 28.08
C ARG A 225 5.13 -0.73 28.80
N LYS A 226 4.49 -1.90 28.89
CA LYS A 226 5.10 -3.13 29.42
C LYS A 226 6.34 -3.51 28.61
N TRP A 227 7.41 -3.91 29.29
CA TRP A 227 8.74 -4.17 28.71
C TRP A 227 8.73 -5.14 27.52
N TYR A 228 7.90 -6.20 27.56
CA TYR A 228 7.85 -7.19 26.48
C TYR A 228 7.31 -6.60 25.17
N ARG A 229 6.44 -5.59 25.23
CA ARG A 229 5.96 -4.88 24.03
C ARG A 229 7.10 -4.10 23.38
N ASN A 230 7.96 -3.51 24.19
CA ASN A 230 9.14 -2.78 23.71
C ASN A 230 10.15 -3.76 23.07
N PHE A 231 10.36 -4.93 23.67
CA PHE A 231 11.20 -5.98 23.09
C PHE A 231 10.65 -6.47 21.74
N LEU A 232 9.35 -6.79 21.66
CA LEU A 232 8.70 -7.24 20.42
C LEU A 232 8.76 -6.17 19.33
N MET A 233 8.53 -4.90 19.68
CA MET A 233 8.63 -3.78 18.74
C MET A 233 10.05 -3.62 18.19
N LYS A 234 11.07 -3.63 19.05
CA LYS A 234 12.48 -3.55 18.63
C LYS A 234 12.88 -4.75 17.77
N GLY A 235 12.45 -5.95 18.15
CA GLY A 235 12.66 -7.17 17.36
C GLY A 235 12.02 -7.08 15.97
N PHE A 236 10.77 -6.60 15.89
CA PHE A 236 10.10 -6.37 14.61
C PHE A 236 10.84 -5.33 13.75
N HIS A 237 11.33 -4.24 14.35
CA HIS A 237 12.12 -3.24 13.64
C HIS A 237 13.40 -3.84 13.02
N VAL A 238 14.09 -4.73 13.75
CA VAL A 238 15.26 -5.46 13.22
C VAL A 238 14.88 -6.32 12.02
N VAL A 239 13.75 -7.04 12.08
CA VAL A 239 13.27 -7.86 10.95
C VAL A 239 12.94 -6.98 9.73
N VAL A 240 12.30 -5.83 9.94
CA VAL A 240 12.01 -4.85 8.88
C VAL A 240 13.32 -4.36 8.25
N LEU A 241 14.32 -4.01 9.06
CA LEU A 241 15.62 -3.57 8.58
C LEU A 241 16.33 -4.64 7.74
N LEU A 242 16.28 -5.92 8.15
CA LEU A 242 16.91 -7.03 7.42
C LEU A 242 16.19 -7.38 6.11
N THR A 243 14.91 -7.05 6.00
CA THR A 243 14.08 -7.42 4.84
C THR A 243 13.95 -6.28 3.83
N ALA A 244 13.56 -5.08 4.27
CA ALA A 244 13.40 -3.91 3.40
C ALA A 244 14.63 -2.99 3.38
N GLY A 245 15.54 -3.09 4.34
CA GLY A 245 16.71 -2.21 4.49
C GLY A 245 16.41 -0.90 5.24
N PRO A 246 17.42 -0.03 5.45
CA PRO A 246 17.27 1.25 6.18
C PRO A 246 16.59 2.33 5.33
N GLY A 247 15.88 3.29 5.94
CA GLY A 247 15.40 4.48 5.23
C GLY A 247 14.17 5.16 5.85
N ILE A 248 13.20 4.38 6.30
CA ILE A 248 11.99 4.86 6.98
C ILE A 248 11.92 4.20 8.36
N ARG A 249 11.81 5.00 9.42
CA ARG A 249 11.78 4.50 10.80
C ARG A 249 10.41 3.94 11.18
N ASP A 250 9.32 4.62 10.78
CA ASP A 250 7.95 4.18 11.02
C ASP A 250 7.23 3.82 9.71
N SER A 251 7.58 2.66 9.15
CA SER A 251 6.93 2.17 7.93
C SER A 251 5.44 1.86 8.14
N GLN A 252 4.99 1.57 9.36
CA GLN A 252 3.63 1.10 9.66
C GLN A 252 2.63 2.23 9.96
N CYS A 253 3.03 3.49 9.83
CA CYS A 253 2.09 4.60 9.99
C CYS A 253 1.03 4.58 8.89
N GLY A 254 -0.26 4.67 9.24
CA GLY A 254 -1.36 4.66 8.28
C GLY A 254 -1.45 5.87 7.35
N PHE A 255 -0.53 6.83 7.47
CA PHE A 255 -0.57 8.12 6.77
C PHE A 255 0.59 8.21 5.77
N LYS A 256 0.32 8.01 4.48
CA LYS A 256 1.36 7.96 3.45
C LYS A 256 0.88 8.58 2.15
N MET A 257 1.69 9.45 1.56
CA MET A 257 1.35 10.14 0.32
C MET A 257 2.27 9.70 -0.81
N PHE A 258 1.70 9.50 -1.99
CA PHE A 258 2.40 9.07 -3.19
C PHE A 258 2.01 9.97 -4.35
N THR A 259 2.98 10.29 -5.20
CA THR A 259 2.68 10.81 -6.54
C THR A 259 2.00 9.74 -7.38
N ARG A 260 1.21 10.15 -8.39
CA ARG A 260 0.59 9.22 -9.34
C ARG A 260 1.61 8.27 -9.98
N ALA A 261 2.77 8.77 -10.41
CA ALA A 261 3.84 7.96 -10.99
C ALA A 261 4.42 6.93 -9.99
N ALA A 262 4.64 7.31 -8.72
CA ALA A 262 5.05 6.36 -7.69
C ALA A 262 3.96 5.31 -7.45
N ALA A 263 2.70 5.73 -7.32
CA ALA A 263 1.58 4.82 -7.08
C ALA A 263 1.43 3.77 -8.19
N ARG A 264 1.55 4.16 -9.46
CA ARG A 264 1.55 3.24 -10.62
C ARG A 264 2.59 2.14 -10.46
N LYS A 265 3.84 2.49 -10.13
CA LYS A 265 4.93 1.53 -9.98
C LYS A 265 4.75 0.65 -8.74
N LEU A 266 4.41 1.26 -7.60
CA LEU A 266 4.33 0.56 -6.32
C LEU A 266 3.13 -0.38 -6.25
N PHE A 267 1.91 0.13 -6.45
CA PHE A 267 0.69 -0.66 -6.21
C PHE A 267 0.39 -1.68 -7.31
N THR A 268 1.02 -1.55 -8.48
CA THR A 268 1.02 -2.62 -9.49
C THR A 268 1.90 -3.81 -9.07
N ASN A 269 2.91 -3.56 -8.23
CA ASN A 269 3.94 -4.54 -7.88
C ASN A 269 3.86 -5.09 -6.46
N ILE A 270 3.12 -4.47 -5.54
CA ILE A 270 2.88 -5.07 -4.22
C ILE A 270 2.22 -6.45 -4.35
N ARG A 271 2.51 -7.32 -3.39
CA ARG A 271 2.03 -8.71 -3.30
C ARG A 271 1.44 -9.04 -1.94
N LEU A 272 1.94 -8.39 -0.89
CA LEU A 272 1.44 -8.57 0.46
C LEU A 272 0.06 -7.91 0.60
N LYS A 273 -0.90 -8.69 1.08
CA LYS A 273 -2.31 -8.27 1.17
C LYS A 273 -2.69 -7.77 2.56
N ARG A 274 -1.91 -8.04 3.60
CA ARG A 274 -2.31 -7.74 4.99
C ARG A 274 -1.52 -6.59 5.59
N TRP A 275 -0.74 -6.81 6.64
CA TRP A 275 -0.18 -5.75 7.48
C TRP A 275 1.21 -5.33 7.03
N CYS A 276 1.97 -6.23 6.42
CA CYS A 276 3.35 -5.98 6.02
C CYS A 276 3.51 -5.35 4.63
N PHE A 277 2.42 -5.03 3.93
CA PHE A 277 2.47 -4.34 2.63
C PHE A 277 3.24 -3.00 2.70
N ASP A 278 3.16 -2.31 3.84
CA ASP A 278 3.89 -1.07 4.08
C ASP A 278 5.41 -1.25 4.03
N VAL A 279 5.90 -2.40 4.52
CA VAL A 279 7.32 -2.77 4.48
C VAL A 279 7.74 -3.11 3.05
N GLU A 280 6.86 -3.79 2.31
CA GLU A 280 7.05 -4.05 0.88
C GLU A 280 7.10 -2.76 0.06
N LEU A 281 6.29 -1.74 0.38
CA LEU A 281 6.37 -0.44 -0.26
C LEU A 281 7.76 0.20 -0.09
N VAL A 282 8.34 0.15 1.12
CA VAL A 282 9.70 0.63 1.37
C VAL A 282 10.74 -0.13 0.54
N TYR A 283 10.59 -1.47 0.46
CA TYR A 283 11.46 -2.29 -0.39
C TYR A 283 11.37 -1.90 -1.87
N LEU A 284 10.15 -1.77 -2.40
CA LEU A 284 9.89 -1.42 -3.80
C LEU A 284 10.34 0.00 -4.13
N CYS A 285 10.14 0.97 -3.25
CA CYS A 285 10.65 2.34 -3.44
C CYS A 285 12.15 2.32 -3.69
N LYS A 286 12.92 1.59 -2.87
CA LYS A 286 14.37 1.46 -3.07
C LYS A 286 14.71 0.75 -4.37
N ARG A 287 13.97 -0.31 -4.68
CA ARG A 287 14.23 -1.08 -5.90
C ARG A 287 14.00 -0.24 -7.16
N PHE A 288 13.04 0.68 -7.13
CA PHE A 288 12.75 1.61 -8.22
C PHE A 288 13.51 2.94 -8.13
N GLY A 289 14.31 3.17 -7.08
CA GLY A 289 14.99 4.45 -6.85
C GLY A 289 14.04 5.62 -6.55
N ILE A 290 12.86 5.35 -6.00
CA ILE A 290 11.87 6.37 -5.63
C ILE A 290 12.34 7.06 -4.34
N PRO A 291 12.52 8.39 -4.33
CA PRO A 291 12.81 9.14 -3.11
C PRO A 291 11.72 8.94 -2.06
N MET A 292 12.14 8.63 -0.84
CA MET A 292 11.25 8.46 0.31
C MET A 292 11.53 9.54 1.35
N ILE A 293 10.46 10.20 1.80
CA ILE A 293 10.52 11.23 2.83
C ILE A 293 9.82 10.72 4.08
N GLU A 294 10.37 10.97 5.26
CA GLU A 294 9.72 10.69 6.54
C GLU A 294 9.34 12.01 7.23
N THR A 295 8.09 12.17 7.64
CA THR A 295 7.57 13.42 8.23
C THR A 295 6.78 13.13 9.51
N SER A 296 7.01 13.90 10.57
CA SER A 296 6.28 13.72 11.83
C SER A 296 4.80 14.13 11.70
N VAL A 297 3.91 13.27 12.21
CA VAL A 297 2.46 13.48 12.17
C VAL A 297 1.84 13.38 13.55
N ASN A 298 0.80 14.17 13.80
CA ASN A 298 -0.02 14.12 14.99
C ASN A 298 -0.85 12.84 14.95
N TRP A 299 -0.58 11.99 15.93
CA TRP A 299 -1.23 10.69 16.07
C TRP A 299 -1.74 10.51 17.49
N SER A 300 -2.97 10.02 17.61
CA SER A 300 -3.60 9.67 18.89
C SER A 300 -4.03 8.21 18.90
N GLU A 301 -3.93 7.55 20.05
CA GLU A 301 -4.38 6.16 20.20
C GLU A 301 -5.91 6.09 20.20
N ILE A 302 -6.46 5.39 19.22
CA ILE A 302 -7.90 5.12 19.11
C ILE A 302 -8.15 3.67 19.54
N PRO A 303 -9.07 3.41 20.51
CA PRO A 303 -9.39 2.05 20.92
C PRO A 303 -10.02 1.24 19.78
N GLY A 304 -9.92 -0.09 19.86
CA GLY A 304 -10.48 -0.99 18.85
C GLY A 304 -9.51 -1.43 17.74
N SER A 305 -8.20 -1.29 17.95
CA SER A 305 -7.19 -1.77 17.00
C SER A 305 -7.38 -3.24 16.62
N LYS A 306 -7.37 -3.51 15.32
CA LYS A 306 -7.46 -4.88 14.77
C LYS A 306 -6.11 -5.62 14.78
N VAL A 307 -5.01 -4.93 15.10
CA VAL A 307 -3.67 -5.53 15.24
C VAL A 307 -3.48 -6.02 16.67
N ASN A 308 -3.37 -7.33 16.84
CA ASN A 308 -3.19 -7.99 18.14
C ASN A 308 -1.92 -8.88 18.16
N LEU A 309 -1.58 -9.44 19.32
CA LEU A 309 -0.38 -10.29 19.46
C LEU A 309 -0.42 -11.53 18.56
N LEU A 310 -1.61 -12.06 18.26
CA LEU A 310 -1.78 -13.20 17.34
C LEU A 310 -1.51 -12.82 15.88
N SER A 311 -1.44 -11.52 15.57
CA SER A 311 -1.09 -11.04 14.22
C SER A 311 0.42 -11.11 13.97
N ILE A 312 1.26 -11.15 15.02
CA ILE A 312 2.72 -11.09 14.90
C ILE A 312 3.30 -12.28 14.10
N PRO A 313 2.93 -13.55 14.34
CA PRO A 313 3.45 -14.67 13.55
C PRO A 313 3.13 -14.54 12.06
N ASN A 314 1.91 -14.08 11.73
CA ASN A 314 1.50 -13.85 10.35
C ASN A 314 2.32 -12.73 9.70
N MET A 315 2.61 -11.65 10.43
CA MET A 315 3.47 -10.56 9.95
C MET A 315 4.91 -11.02 9.69
N LEU A 316 5.49 -11.80 10.62
CA LEU A 316 6.83 -12.37 10.42
C LEU A 316 6.87 -13.31 9.21
N TRP A 317 5.81 -14.10 9.01
CA TRP A 317 5.66 -14.95 7.83
C TRP A 317 5.53 -14.12 6.54
N GLU A 318 4.74 -13.04 6.52
CA GLU A 318 4.65 -12.12 5.38
C GLU A 318 6.02 -11.54 5.02
N LEU A 319 6.83 -11.14 6.00
CA LEU A 319 8.18 -10.61 5.78
C LEU A 319 9.15 -11.68 5.26
N ALA A 320 9.04 -12.92 5.74
CA ALA A 320 9.82 -14.04 5.23
C ALA A 320 9.45 -14.36 3.78
N LEU A 321 8.14 -14.42 3.47
CA LEU A 321 7.63 -14.61 2.12
C LEU A 321 8.11 -13.51 1.17
N MET A 322 8.04 -12.24 1.59
CA MET A 322 8.53 -11.10 0.81
C MET A 322 10.03 -11.22 0.53
N SER A 323 10.81 -11.51 1.56
CA SER A 323 12.27 -11.64 1.44
C SER A 323 12.64 -12.77 0.48
N VAL A 324 12.04 -13.96 0.63
CA VAL A 324 12.27 -15.09 -0.26
C VAL A 324 11.77 -14.78 -1.67
N GLY A 325 10.53 -14.30 -1.80
CA GLY A 325 9.86 -14.05 -3.08
C GLY A 325 10.62 -13.10 -4.00
N TYR A 326 11.12 -11.99 -3.46
CA TYR A 326 11.93 -11.05 -4.24
C TYR A 326 13.36 -11.53 -4.47
N ARG A 327 14.04 -12.11 -3.45
CA ARG A 327 15.43 -12.57 -3.60
C ARG A 327 15.58 -13.75 -4.56
N SER A 328 14.60 -14.65 -4.57
CA SER A 328 14.57 -15.80 -5.50
C SER A 328 14.01 -15.44 -6.88
N HIS A 329 13.66 -14.19 -7.12
CA HIS A 329 13.02 -13.72 -8.36
C HIS A 329 11.68 -14.41 -8.68
N MET A 330 11.06 -15.06 -7.69
CA MET A 330 9.72 -15.64 -7.81
C MET A 330 8.67 -14.54 -7.99
N TRP A 331 8.82 -13.42 -7.27
CA TRP A 331 7.97 -12.25 -7.41
C TRP A 331 8.57 -11.30 -8.43
N LYS A 332 8.02 -11.34 -9.64
CA LYS A 332 8.45 -10.46 -10.74
C LYS A 332 7.96 -9.03 -10.48
N ILE A 333 8.90 -8.10 -10.63
CA ILE A 333 8.66 -6.66 -10.63
C ILE A 333 8.49 -6.21 -12.09
N ARG A 334 7.36 -5.57 -12.38
CA ARG A 334 7.05 -4.94 -13.66
C ARG A 334 7.55 -3.50 -13.62
N ASN A 335 8.31 -3.10 -14.65
CA ASN A 335 8.81 -1.73 -14.79
C ASN A 335 7.76 -0.79 -15.35
#